data_AF-G8JKI9-F1
#
_entry.id   AF-G8JKI9-F1
#
_cell.length_a   1.000
_cell.length_b   1.000
_cell.length_c   1.000
_cell.angle_alpha   90.00
_cell.angle_beta   90.00
_cell.angle_gamma   90.00
#
_symmetry.space_group_name_H-M   'P 1'
#
loop_
_entity.id
_entity.type
_entity.pdbx_description
1 polymer ?
#
loop_
_entity_poly.entity_id
_entity_poly.type
_entity_poly.pdbx_seq_one_letter_code
_entity_poly.pdbx_strand_id
1 'polypeptide(L)'
;AGDGGKSIVQHPFEGNQQLRCETTKEDGAQLTFDCKLGEKSLGETIFIPIATDYEDYSLYYLCITTDKGSTDDIYLVASRKSVNEEIPGALNSLTKDLSFKKCPN
;
A
#
# COMPACT_ATOMS: atom_id res chain seq x y z
N ALA A 1 -16.56 -20.46 14.90
CA ALA A 1 -15.55 -19.69 15.65
C ALA A 1 -14.65 -19.04 14.61
N GLY A 2 -14.89 -17.76 14.31
CA GLY A 2 -14.17 -17.05 13.24
C GLY A 2 -12.80 -16.64 13.75
N ASP A 3 -11.75 -17.16 13.10
CA ASP A 3 -10.38 -16.70 13.27
C ASP A 3 -10.34 -15.19 13.01
N GLY A 4 -9.76 -14.41 13.92
CA GLY A 4 -9.69 -12.95 13.86
C GLY A 4 -8.77 -12.51 12.72
N GLY A 5 -9.28 -12.61 11.49
CA GLY A 5 -8.52 -12.68 10.26
C GLY A 5 -7.49 -11.57 10.10
N LYS A 6 -6.22 -11.97 10.15
CA LYS A 6 -5.10 -11.10 9.78
C LYS A 6 -5.05 -10.94 8.26
N SER A 7 -4.89 -9.70 7.80
CA SER A 7 -4.60 -9.40 6.40
C SER A 7 -3.09 -9.24 6.22
N ILE A 8 -2.55 -9.84 5.16
CA ILE A 8 -1.12 -9.87 4.88
C ILE A 8 -0.89 -9.30 3.47
N VAL A 9 -0.01 -8.30 3.37
CA VAL A 9 0.52 -7.79 2.10
C VAL A 9 2.00 -8.15 2.02
N GLN A 10 2.41 -8.77 0.92
CA GLN A 10 3.78 -9.24 0.74
C GLN A 10 4.25 -8.93 -0.67
N HIS A 11 5.40 -8.26 -0.79
CA HIS A 11 6.02 -7.97 -2.08
C HIS A 11 7.54 -8.05 -2.01
N PRO A 12 8.22 -8.31 -3.15
CA PRO A 12 9.67 -8.21 -3.25
C PRO A 12 10.14 -6.80 -2.88
N PHE A 13 11.28 -6.70 -2.20
CA PHE A 13 11.94 -5.44 -1.86
C PHE A 13 13.45 -5.64 -2.03
N GLU A 14 14.15 -4.66 -2.59
CA GLU A 14 15.60 -4.62 -2.87
C GLU A 14 16.35 -5.97 -2.81
N GLY A 15 16.68 -6.51 -4.00
CA GLY A 15 17.38 -7.79 -4.10
C GLY A 15 16.46 -8.98 -3.78
N ASN A 16 16.89 -9.86 -2.87
CA ASN A 16 16.15 -11.07 -2.46
C ASN A 16 15.30 -10.86 -1.19
N GLN A 17 15.12 -9.62 -0.74
CA GLN A 17 14.35 -9.36 0.46
C GLN A 17 12.85 -9.31 0.15
N GLN A 18 12.03 -9.58 1.17
CA GLN A 18 10.58 -9.47 1.07
C GLN A 18 10.10 -8.51 2.13
N LEU A 19 9.32 -7.51 1.69
CA LEU A 19 8.49 -6.73 2.58
C LEU A 19 7.26 -7.55 2.92
N ARG A 20 7.02 -7.75 4.22
CA ARG A 20 5.82 -8.39 4.73
C ARG A 20 5.14 -7.45 5.71
N CYS A 21 3.91 -7.09 5.40
CA CYS A 21 3.07 -6.19 6.18
C CYS A 21 1.85 -6.95 6.68
N GLU A 22 1.61 -6.91 7.99
CA GLU A 22 0.48 -7.59 8.62
C GLU A 22 -0.41 -6.57 9.31
N THR A 23 -1.72 -6.76 9.22
CA THR A 23 -2.69 -5.99 10.01
C THR A 23 -3.74 -6.93 10.58
N THR A 24 -4.22 -6.62 11.78
CA THR A 24 -5.47 -7.16 12.30
C THR A 24 -6.57 -6.22 11.88
N LYS A 25 -7.65 -6.77 11.32
CA LYS A 25 -8.80 -5.99 10.84
C LYS A 25 -9.28 -5.02 11.93
N GLU A 26 -9.03 -3.73 11.74
CA GLU A 26 -9.59 -2.67 12.57
C GLU A 26 -10.97 -2.29 12.03
N ASP A 27 -11.93 -1.99 12.90
CA ASP A 27 -13.31 -1.62 12.55
C ASP A 27 -13.41 -0.19 11.94
N GLY A 28 -12.42 0.23 11.15
CA GLY A 28 -12.29 1.57 10.59
C GLY A 28 -11.99 1.61 9.10
N ALA A 29 -12.08 2.80 8.50
CA ALA A 29 -11.71 3.05 7.10
C ALA A 29 -10.19 3.07 6.85
N GLN A 30 -9.39 3.03 7.93
CA GLN A 30 -7.94 3.05 7.92
C GLN A 30 -7.41 1.67 8.34
N LEU A 31 -6.39 1.18 7.66
CA LEU A 31 -5.69 -0.05 8.01
C LEU A 31 -4.25 0.28 8.38
N THR A 32 -3.87 0.00 9.63
CA THR A 32 -2.48 0.16 10.07
C THR A 32 -1.77 -1.19 9.95
N PHE A 33 -0.68 -1.22 9.20
CA PHE A 33 0.11 -2.43 8.97
C PHE A 33 1.46 -2.34 9.66
N ASP A 34 1.84 -3.43 10.32
CA ASP A 34 3.19 -3.64 10.82
C ASP A 34 4.03 -4.30 9.72
N CYS A 35 5.03 -3.57 9.22
CA CYS A 35 5.87 -4.04 8.12
C CYS A 35 7.26 -4.50 8.60
N LYS A 36 7.73 -5.61 8.02
CA LYS A 36 9.04 -6.21 8.27
C LYS A 36 9.76 -6.53 6.96
N LEU A 37 11.07 -6.32 6.96
CA LEU A 37 12.00 -6.74 5.91
C LEU A 37 12.85 -7.89 6.45
N GLY A 38 12.47 -9.14 6.13
CA GLY A 38 12.99 -10.30 6.85
C GLY A 38 12.64 -10.22 8.33
N GLU A 39 13.64 -10.18 9.22
CA GLU A 39 13.43 -10.00 10.66
C GLU A 39 13.46 -8.53 11.12
N LYS A 40 13.88 -7.59 10.25
CA LYS A 40 13.97 -6.17 10.61
C LYS A 40 12.60 -5.51 10.53
N SER A 41 12.12 -4.91 11.63
CA SER A 41 10.94 -4.03 11.59
C SER A 41 11.26 -2.73 10.85
N LEU A 42 10.37 -2.33 9.94
CA LEU A 42 10.49 -1.08 9.17
C LEU A 42 9.62 0.05 9.71
N GLY A 43 8.88 -0.20 10.80
CA GLY A 43 7.91 0.74 11.38
C GLY A 43 6.48 0.51 10.88
N GLU A 44 5.55 1.32 11.40
CA GLU A 44 4.14 1.28 11.03
C GLU A 44 3.94 1.90 9.64
N THR A 45 3.15 1.22 8.80
CA THR A 45 2.68 1.75 7.53
C THR A 45 1.18 1.91 7.61
N ILE A 46 0.72 3.15 7.52
CA ILE A 46 -0.70 3.47 7.51
C ILE A 46 -1.20 3.42 6.07
N PHE A 47 -2.15 2.53 5.82
CA PHE A 47 -2.84 2.40 4.54
C PHE A 47 -4.25 3.00 4.68
N ILE A 48 -4.53 4.02 3.87
CA ILE A 48 -5.88 4.57 3.76
C ILE A 48 -6.37 4.30 2.33
N PRO A 49 -7.33 3.37 2.12
CA PRO A 49 -7.99 3.25 0.84
C PRO A 49 -8.78 4.54 0.56
N ILE A 50 -8.32 5.33 -0.41
CA ILE A 50 -8.99 6.58 -0.81
C ILE A 50 -10.12 6.27 -1.79
N ALA A 51 -9.86 5.39 -2.75
CA ALA A 51 -10.84 4.94 -3.73
C ALA A 51 -10.46 3.56 -4.26
N THR A 52 -11.42 2.68 -4.43
CA THR A 52 -11.23 1.40 -5.11
C THR A 52 -12.56 0.93 -5.66
N ASP A 53 -12.53 0.28 -6.82
CA ASP A 53 -13.70 -0.42 -7.37
C ASP A 53 -13.70 -1.91 -7.01
N TYR A 54 -12.70 -2.38 -6.24
CA TYR A 54 -12.44 -3.77 -5.84
C TYR A 54 -12.17 -4.77 -6.99
N GLU A 55 -12.55 -4.42 -8.22
CA GLU A 55 -12.42 -5.23 -9.42
C GLU A 55 -11.12 -4.97 -10.17
N ASP A 56 -10.70 -3.72 -10.34
CA ASP A 56 -9.60 -3.33 -11.21
C ASP A 56 -8.56 -2.48 -10.50
N TYR A 57 -8.97 -1.43 -9.79
CA TYR A 57 -8.03 -0.43 -9.27
C TYR A 57 -8.23 -0.10 -7.80
N SER A 58 -7.17 0.47 -7.24
CA SER A 58 -7.22 1.14 -5.94
C SER A 58 -6.19 2.26 -5.86
N LEU A 59 -6.61 3.36 -5.25
CA LEU A 59 -5.77 4.47 -4.82
C LEU A 59 -5.57 4.37 -3.32
N TYR A 60 -4.31 4.30 -2.92
CA TYR A 60 -3.89 4.23 -1.53
C TYR A 60 -3.07 5.46 -1.17
N TYR A 61 -3.25 5.92 0.06
CA TYR A 61 -2.26 6.74 0.74
C TYR A 61 -1.46 5.87 1.69
N LEU A 62 -0.14 5.92 1.55
CA LEU A 62 0.82 5.35 2.47
C LEU A 62 1.46 6.48 3.27
N CYS A 63 1.51 6.28 4.59
CA CYS A 63 2.38 7.05 5.46
C CYS A 63 3.31 6.05 6.16
N ILE A 64 4.61 6.16 5.87
CA ILE A 64 5.64 5.25 6.35
C ILE A 64 6.48 5.99 7.38
N THR A 65 6.47 5.53 8.62
CA THR A 65 7.39 6.04 9.64
C THR A 65 8.53 5.06 9.82
N THR A 66 9.73 5.46 9.45
CA THR A 66 10.93 4.63 9.62
C THR A 66 11.36 4.51 11.09
N ASP A 67 12.16 3.48 11.39
CA ASP A 67 12.79 3.25 12.70
C ASP A 67 13.63 4.45 13.22
N LYS A 68 14.00 5.37 12.33
CA LYS A 68 14.75 6.59 12.65
C LYS A 68 13.87 7.82 12.91
N GLY A 69 12.55 7.66 12.88
CA GLY A 69 11.58 8.74 13.11
C GLY A 69 11.28 9.61 11.88
N SER A 70 11.87 9.33 10.72
CA SER A 70 11.52 9.98 9.46
C SER A 70 10.16 9.47 8.98
N THR A 71 9.27 10.37 8.60
CA THR A 71 7.96 10.04 8.01
C THR A 71 7.93 10.48 6.56
N ASP A 72 7.63 9.55 5.65
CA ASP A 72 7.44 9.81 4.23
C ASP A 72 6.01 9.43 3.84
N ASP A 73 5.40 10.19 2.94
CA ASP A 73 4.07 9.92 2.41
C ASP A 73 4.05 9.67 0.91
N ILE A 74 3.26 8.67 0.49
CA ILE A 74 3.24 8.19 -0.89
C ILE A 74 1.81 7.87 -1.30
N TYR A 75 1.38 8.41 -2.44
CA TYR A 75 0.17 7.96 -3.11
C TYR A 75 0.50 6.85 -4.09
N LEU A 76 -0.21 5.73 -4.01
CA LEU A 76 -0.04 4.59 -4.90
C LEU A 76 -1.34 4.28 -5.61
N VAL A 77 -1.25 4.04 -6.92
CA VAL A 77 -2.31 3.41 -7.70
C VAL A 77 -1.91 1.97 -7.97
N ALA A 78 -2.69 1.02 -7.48
CA ALA A 78 -2.59 -0.38 -7.90
C ALA A 78 -3.67 -0.67 -8.94
N SER A 79 -3.31 -1.43 -9.96
CA SER A 79 -4.22 -1.93 -10.98
C SER A 79 -4.02 -3.43 -11.16
N ARG A 80 -5.11 -4.18 -11.37
CA ARG A 80 -5.05 -5.60 -11.74
C ARG A 80 -4.70 -5.78 -13.22
N LYS A 81 -4.93 -4.76 -14.04
CA LYS A 81 -4.49 -4.74 -15.44
C LYS A 81 -2.98 -4.50 -15.53
N SER A 82 -2.39 -5.00 -16.62
CA SER A 82 -0.94 -4.95 -16.83
C SER A 82 -0.37 -3.53 -16.80
N VAL A 83 0.91 -3.42 -16.44
CA VAL A 83 1.71 -2.20 -16.11
C VAL A 83 1.76 -1.11 -17.21
N ASN A 84 1.19 -1.37 -18.38
CA ASN A 84 1.23 -0.46 -19.53
C ASN A 84 0.05 0.51 -19.64
N GLU A 85 -0.95 0.44 -18.78
CA GLU A 85 -2.10 1.33 -18.86
C GLU A 85 -1.89 2.68 -18.12
N GLU A 86 -2.59 3.70 -18.59
CA GLU A 86 -2.73 5.00 -17.92
C GLU A 86 -3.45 4.83 -16.57
N ILE A 87 -3.35 5.83 -15.69
CA ILE A 87 -4.16 5.84 -14.46
C ILE A 87 -5.64 5.69 -14.86
N PRO A 88 -6.39 4.74 -14.26
CA PRO A 88 -7.80 4.55 -14.58
C PRO A 88 -8.57 5.87 -14.54
N GLY A 89 -9.35 6.17 -15.57
CA GLY A 89 -10.01 7.48 -15.70
C GLY A 89 -10.92 7.84 -14.52
N ALA A 90 -11.43 6.85 -13.79
CA ALA A 90 -12.19 7.03 -12.57
C ALA A 90 -11.39 7.72 -11.44
N LEU A 91 -10.06 7.64 -11.46
CA LEU A 91 -9.16 8.26 -10.49
C LEU A 91 -8.69 9.66 -10.90
N ASN A 92 -8.95 10.13 -12.12
CA ASN A 92 -8.39 11.37 -12.66
C ASN A 92 -8.61 12.58 -11.75
N SER A 93 -9.79 12.73 -11.15
CA SER A 93 -10.08 13.86 -10.25
C SER A 93 -9.26 13.83 -8.97
N LEU A 94 -8.91 12.64 -8.48
CA LEU A 94 -8.11 12.40 -7.27
C LEU A 94 -6.60 12.44 -7.55
N THR A 95 -6.19 12.20 -8.79
CA THR A 95 -4.77 12.06 -9.17
C THR A 95 -4.23 13.21 -10.01
N LYS A 96 -5.07 14.16 -10.45
CA LYS A 96 -4.67 15.23 -11.39
C LYS A 96 -3.47 16.07 -10.94
N ASP A 97 -3.32 16.30 -9.64
CA ASP A 97 -2.27 17.16 -9.06
C ASP A 97 -1.13 16.32 -8.46
N LEU A 98 -1.20 14.99 -8.58
CA LEU A 98 -0.23 14.05 -8.03
C LEU A 98 0.73 13.56 -9.13
N SER A 99 2.02 13.53 -8.82
CA SER A 99 3.04 13.03 -9.73
C SER A 99 3.36 11.56 -9.43
N PHE A 100 2.91 10.66 -10.30
CA PHE A 100 3.17 9.23 -10.16
C PHE A 100 4.39 8.81 -10.98
N LYS A 101 5.26 8.00 -10.38
CA LYS A 101 6.31 7.28 -11.10
C LYS A 101 5.86 5.83 -11.29
N LYS A 102 5.98 5.31 -12.51
CA LYS A 102 5.74 3.88 -12.75
C LYS A 102 6.78 3.07 -11.98
N CYS A 103 6.33 2.03 -11.29
CA CYS A 103 7.24 1.06 -10.70
C CYS A 103 7.99 0.35 -11.84
N PRO A 104 9.32 0.22 -11.78
CA PRO A 104 10.07 -0.58 -12.74
C PRO A 104 9.66 -2.05 -12.61
N ASN A 105 9.61 -2.75 -13.75
CA ASN A 105 9.41 -4.21 -13.81
C ASN A 105 10.68 -4.96 -13.40
#